data_AF-A0A6I5HWJ2-F1
#
_entry.id   AF-A0A6I5HWJ2-F1
#
_cell.length_a   1.000
_cell.length_b   1.000
_cell.length_c   1.000
_cell.angle_alpha   90.00
_cell.angle_beta   90.00
_cell.angle_gamma   90.00
#
_symmetry.space_group_name_H-M   'P 1'
#
loop_
_entity.id
_entity.type
_entity.pdbx_description
1 polymer ?
#
loop_
_entity_poly.entity_id
_entity_poly.type
_entity_poly.pdbx_seq_one_letter_code
_entity_poly.pdbx_strand_id
1 'polypeptide(L)'
;MDSQSIGADLTYAWPTNEIAVMGAEGAANVIFRRQIAEAQDPEAMRTRMVKEYKTELMHPYYAAERGLVDDVIDPAETREVLIASLAMLRSKHADLPARKHGNPPQ
;
A
#
# COMPACT_ATOMS: atom_id res chain seq x y z
N MET A 1 0.72 -10.22 4.78
CA MET A 1 0.42 -8.85 4.33
C MET A 1 0.32 -9.00 2.84
N ASP A 2 -0.89 -9.29 2.39
CA ASP A 2 -1.09 -9.87 1.07
C ASP A 2 -1.73 -8.81 0.20
N SER A 3 -1.10 -8.51 -0.93
CA SER A 3 -1.60 -7.56 -1.91
C SER A 3 -2.48 -8.26 -2.96
N GLN A 4 -3.30 -7.49 -3.67
CA GLN A 4 -4.06 -8.02 -4.81
C GLN A 4 -3.13 -8.66 -5.85
N SER A 5 -1.93 -8.11 -6.04
CA SER A 5 -0.94 -8.64 -6.98
C SER A 5 -0.44 -10.05 -6.66
N ILE A 6 -0.61 -10.53 -5.41
CA ILE A 6 -0.25 -11.90 -5.02
C ILE A 6 -1.47 -12.80 -4.78
N GLY A 7 -2.67 -12.33 -5.11
CA GLY A 7 -3.90 -13.13 -5.10
C GLY A 7 -4.87 -12.86 -3.95
N ALA A 8 -4.71 -11.74 -3.22
CA ALA A 8 -5.76 -11.29 -2.31
C ALA A 8 -7.03 -10.96 -3.10
N ASP A 9 -8.17 -11.51 -2.69
CA ASP A 9 -9.46 -11.33 -3.35
C ASP A 9 -10.04 -9.94 -3.18
N LEU A 10 -9.94 -9.43 -1.96
CA LEU A 10 -10.44 -8.14 -1.53
C LEU A 10 -9.40 -7.50 -0.61
N THR A 11 -9.08 -6.24 -0.85
CA THR A 11 -8.13 -5.46 -0.05
C THR A 11 -8.78 -4.17 0.43
N TYR A 12 -8.69 -3.95 1.73
CA TYR A 12 -9.23 -2.77 2.39
C TYR A 12 -8.11 -2.01 3.10
N ALA A 13 -8.23 -0.69 3.14
CA ALA A 13 -7.37 0.16 3.94
C ALA A 13 -8.18 0.99 4.94
N TRP A 14 -7.59 1.31 6.08
CA TRP A 14 -8.15 2.37 6.94
C TRP A 14 -7.62 3.74 6.50
N PRO A 15 -8.31 4.84 6.86
CA PRO A 15 -7.85 6.20 6.57
C PRO A 15 -6.45 6.51 7.09
N THR A 16 -6.02 5.81 8.15
CA THR A 16 -4.71 5.96 8.79
C THR A 16 -3.60 5.11 8.15
N ASN A 17 -3.91 4.26 7.16
CA ASN A 17 -2.90 3.40 6.57
C ASN A 17 -1.91 4.20 5.70
N GLU A 18 -0.62 3.96 5.92
CA GLU A 18 0.44 4.48 5.06
C GLU A 18 0.85 3.39 4.06
N ILE A 19 0.52 3.57 2.78
CA ILE A 19 0.87 2.64 1.70
C ILE A 19 1.90 3.31 0.82
N ALA A 20 3.13 2.78 0.79
CA ALA A 20 4.23 3.32 -0.01
C ALA A 20 5.26 2.24 -0.37
N VAL A 21 6.08 2.51 -1.38
CA VAL A 21 7.21 1.64 -1.78
C VAL A 21 8.27 1.57 -0.68
N MET A 22 8.52 2.69 0.01
CA MET A 22 9.49 2.81 1.10
C MET A 22 9.10 3.98 1.99
N GLY A 23 9.78 4.15 3.13
CA GLY A 23 9.53 5.29 4.02
C GLY A 23 9.86 6.65 3.35
N ALA A 24 9.10 7.69 3.70
CA ALA A 24 9.23 9.04 3.10
C ALA A 24 10.66 9.59 3.15
N GLU A 25 11.39 9.36 4.25
CA GLU A 25 12.76 9.85 4.40
C GLU A 25 13.71 9.21 3.38
N GLY A 26 13.64 7.88 3.23
CA GLY A 26 14.40 7.16 2.24
C GLY A 26 14.05 7.60 0.82
N ALA A 27 12.75 7.71 0.52
CA ALA A 27 12.28 8.14 -0.80
C ALA A 27 12.74 9.56 -1.13
N ALA A 28 12.59 10.51 -0.20
CA ALA A 28 12.97 11.90 -0.42
C ALA A 28 14.48 12.05 -0.64
N ASN A 29 15.29 11.30 0.11
CA ASN A 29 16.75 11.31 -0.03
C ASN A 29 17.24 10.78 -1.38
N VAL A 30 16.49 9.88 -2.02
CA VAL A 30 16.81 9.37 -3.35
C VAL A 30 16.26 10.30 -4.44
N ILE A 31 14.97 10.64 -4.38
CA ILE A 31 14.26 11.39 -5.43
C ILE A 31 14.75 12.83 -5.49
N PHE A 32 14.86 13.51 -4.34
CA PHE A 32 15.19 14.93 -4.25
C PHE A 32 16.67 15.17 -3.92
N ARG A 33 17.53 14.15 -4.08
CA ARG A 33 18.95 14.20 -3.72
C ARG A 33 19.66 15.48 -4.20
N ARG A 34 19.45 15.85 -5.47
CA ARG A 34 20.10 17.04 -6.07
C ARG A 34 19.56 18.34 -5.48
N GLN A 35 18.23 18.46 -5.37
CA GLN A 35 17.58 19.65 -4.82
C GLN A 35 17.97 19.89 -3.36
N ILE A 36 18.12 18.82 -2.58
CA ILE A 36 18.60 18.89 -1.19
C ILE A 36 20.07 19.34 -1.15
N ALA A 37 20.92 18.78 -2.02
CA ALA A 37 22.35 19.11 -2.05
C ALA A 37 22.65 20.54 -2.53
N GLU A 38 21.82 21.08 -3.43
CA GLU A 38 21.97 22.42 -4.01
C GLU A 38 21.26 23.52 -3.20
N ALA A 39 20.49 23.15 -2.17
CA ALA A 39 19.78 24.10 -1.31
C ALA A 39 20.74 24.87 -0.39
N GLN A 40 20.40 26.13 -0.09
CA GLN A 40 21.11 26.91 0.93
C GLN A 40 21.02 26.28 2.33
N ASP A 41 19.89 25.63 2.63
CA ASP A 41 19.68 24.85 3.84
C ASP A 41 19.20 23.43 3.44
N PRO A 42 20.13 22.47 3.32
CA PRO A 42 19.80 21.10 2.96
C PRO A 42 18.86 20.40 3.94
N GLU A 43 18.96 20.68 5.24
CA GLU A 43 18.14 20.01 6.26
C GLU A 43 16.71 20.54 6.28
N ALA A 44 16.53 21.86 6.14
CA ALA A 44 15.21 22.43 5.95
C ALA A 44 14.57 21.93 4.64
N MET A 45 15.35 21.84 3.55
CA MET A 45 14.87 21.30 2.27
C MET A 45 14.44 19.84 2.40
N ARG A 46 15.27 18.99 3.04
CA ARG A 46 14.95 17.58 3.29
C ARG A 46 13.65 17.44 4.07
N THR A 47 13.51 18.18 5.17
CA THR A 47 12.31 18.14 6.02
C THR A 47 11.06 18.50 5.23
N ARG A 48 11.15 19.52 4.37
CA ARG A 48 10.04 19.92 3.49
C ARG A 48 9.68 18.83 2.49
N MET A 49 10.67 18.27 1.78
CA MET A 49 10.45 17.23 0.76
C MET A 49 9.89 15.94 1.37
N VAL A 50 10.33 15.57 2.58
CA VAL A 50 9.79 14.41 3.31
C VAL A 50 8.32 14.62 3.67
N LYS A 51 7.97 15.82 4.16
CA LYS A 51 6.59 16.16 4.49
C LYS A 51 5.69 16.15 3.24
N GLU A 52 6.19 16.69 2.14
CA GLU A 52 5.48 16.71 0.86
C GLU A 52 5.26 15.29 0.34
N TYR A 53 6.31 14.45 0.29
CA TYR A 53 6.20 13.04 -0.10
C TYR A 53 5.18 12.29 0.77
N LYS A 54 5.20 12.51 2.09
CA LYS A 54 4.27 11.86 3.01
C LYS A 54 2.82 12.28 2.73
N THR A 55 2.60 13.57 2.50
CA THR A 55 1.24 14.11 2.30
C THR A 55 0.65 13.69 0.96
N GLU A 56 1.47 13.66 -0.09
CA GLU A 56 1.01 13.40 -1.47
C GLU A 56 0.96 11.91 -1.84
N LEU A 57 1.80 11.08 -1.21
CA LEU A 57 2.00 9.70 -1.66
C LEU A 57 1.82 8.64 -0.58
N MET A 58 1.87 9.00 0.71
CA MET A 58 1.77 8.04 1.82
C MET A 58 0.39 8.06 2.48
N HIS A 59 -0.65 7.85 1.68
CA HIS A 59 -2.03 7.78 2.16
C HIS A 59 -2.83 6.71 1.38
N PRO A 60 -3.91 6.16 1.95
CA PRO A 60 -4.59 5.01 1.35
C PRO A 60 -5.34 5.38 0.07
N TYR A 61 -5.78 6.64 -0.06
CA TYR A 61 -6.49 7.12 -1.25
C TYR A 61 -5.64 7.04 -2.52
N TYR A 62 -4.33 7.24 -2.44
CA TYR A 62 -3.44 7.08 -3.60
C TYR A 62 -3.47 5.65 -4.14
N ALA A 63 -3.55 4.66 -3.23
CA ALA A 63 -3.67 3.25 -3.57
C ALA A 63 -5.07 2.93 -4.11
N ALA A 64 -6.13 3.51 -3.54
CA ALA A 64 -7.50 3.31 -3.98
C ALA A 64 -7.74 3.86 -5.40
N GLU A 65 -7.25 5.07 -5.70
CA GLU A 65 -7.31 5.67 -7.04
C GLU A 65 -6.66 4.81 -8.14
N ARG A 66 -5.72 3.95 -7.75
CA ARG A 66 -4.99 3.04 -8.66
C ARG A 66 -5.52 1.61 -8.64
N GLY A 67 -6.58 1.35 -7.88
CA GLY A 67 -7.13 0.00 -7.72
C GLY A 67 -6.14 -0.98 -7.11
N LEU A 68 -5.27 -0.51 -6.20
CA LEU A 68 -4.38 -1.37 -5.39
C LEU A 68 -5.06 -1.80 -4.08
N VAL A 69 -6.07 -1.03 -3.66
CA VAL A 69 -7.03 -1.38 -2.63
C VAL A 69 -8.43 -1.22 -3.21
N ASP A 70 -9.34 -2.11 -2.84
CA ASP A 70 -10.73 -2.06 -3.29
C ASP A 70 -11.50 -0.92 -2.63
N ASP A 71 -11.22 -0.64 -1.34
CA ASP A 71 -11.87 0.46 -0.62
C ASP A 71 -11.06 0.97 0.58
N VAL A 72 -11.36 2.21 0.99
CA VAL A 72 -10.89 2.83 2.24
C VAL A 72 -12.07 2.92 3.21
N ILE A 73 -12.09 2.08 4.24
CA ILE A 73 -13.25 1.88 5.12
C ILE A 73 -13.00 2.47 6.51
N ASP A 74 -14.08 2.86 7.21
CA ASP A 74 -13.97 3.24 8.62
C ASP A 74 -13.49 2.03 9.46
N PRO A 75 -12.51 2.18 10.37
CA PRO A 75 -12.11 1.11 11.27
C PRO A 75 -13.27 0.40 11.99
N ALA A 76 -14.34 1.12 12.34
CA ALA A 76 -15.54 0.56 12.97
C ALA A 76 -16.33 -0.39 12.06
N GLU A 77 -16.30 -0.17 10.74
CA GLU A 77 -17.04 -0.96 9.74
C GLU A 77 -16.32 -2.25 9.34
N THR A 78 -15.05 -2.40 9.72
CA THR A 78 -14.20 -3.55 9.36
C THR A 78 -14.90 -4.89 9.52
N ARG A 79 -15.61 -5.10 10.64
CA ARG A 79 -16.31 -6.37 10.89
C ARG A 79 -17.43 -6.63 9.88
N GLU A 80 -18.23 -5.61 9.58
CA GLU A 80 -19.37 -5.72 8.66
C GLU A 80 -18.89 -6.02 7.25
N VAL A 81 -17.89 -5.26 6.78
CA VAL A 81 -17.26 -5.45 5.48
C VAL A 81 -16.73 -6.87 5.35
N LEU A 82 -15.95 -7.35 6.34
CA LEU A 82 -15.40 -8.71 6.30
C LEU A 82 -16.49 -9.80 6.25
N ILE A 83 -17.60 -9.62 6.96
CA ILE A 83 -18.72 -10.59 6.91
C ILE A 83 -19.31 -10.64 5.49
N ALA A 84 -19.53 -9.48 4.86
CA ALA A 84 -20.05 -9.39 3.50
C ALA A 84 -19.05 -9.98 2.47
N SER A 85 -17.77 -9.63 2.57
CA SER A 85 -16.68 -10.14 1.73
C SER A 85 -16.62 -11.67 1.77
N LEU A 86 -16.62 -12.26 2.97
CA LEU A 86 -16.53 -13.71 3.14
C LEU A 86 -17.81 -14.43 2.70
N ALA A 87 -18.99 -13.80 2.88
CA ALA A 87 -20.24 -14.35 2.37
C ALA A 87 -20.22 -14.43 0.84
N MET A 88 -19.75 -13.39 0.17
CA MET A 88 -19.59 -13.36 -1.29
C MET A 88 -18.53 -14.37 -1.77
N LEU A 89 -17.39 -14.49 -1.08
CA LEU A 89 -16.29 -15.40 -1.45
C LEU A 89 -16.56 -16.88 -1.11
N ARG A 90 -17.67 -17.20 -0.45
CA ARG A 90 -17.94 -18.55 0.09
C ARG A 90 -17.85 -19.66 -0.96
N SER A 91 -18.25 -19.39 -2.19
CA SER A 91 -18.24 -20.35 -3.30
C SER A 91 -17.11 -20.11 -4.29
N LYS A 92 -16.11 -19.28 -3.95
CA LYS A 92 -14.96 -19.06 -4.82
C LYS A 92 -14.20 -20.37 -5.03
N HIS A 93 -13.97 -20.71 -6.29
CA HIS A 93 -13.05 -21.75 -6.70
C HIS A 93 -11.97 -21.13 -7.59
N ALA A 94 -10.71 -21.48 -7.34
CA ALA A 94 -9.58 -20.99 -8.12
C ALA A 94 -8.66 -22.16 -8.45
N ASP A 95 -8.52 -22.45 -9.75
CA ASP A 95 -7.65 -23.52 -10.21
C ASP A 95 -6.18 -23.14 -10.03
N LEU A 96 -5.37 -24.15 -9.72
CA LEU A 96 -3.92 -24.02 -9.68
C LEU A 96 -3.31 -24.72 -10.90
N PRO A 97 -2.14 -24.26 -11.38
CA PRO A 97 -1.42 -24.94 -12.46
C PRO A 97 -1.17 -26.41 -12.13
N ALA A 98 -1.38 -27.30 -13.10
CA ALA A 98 -1.16 -28.74 -12.94
C ALA A 98 0.33 -29.06 -12.73
N ARG A 99 0.68 -29.55 -11.54
CA ARG A 99 2.05 -29.93 -11.14
C ARG A 99 2.01 -30.99 -10.04
N LYS A 100 3.09 -31.77 -9.90
CA LYS A 100 3.20 -32.78 -8.82
C LYS A 100 3.14 -32.15 -7.43
N HIS A 101 3.87 -31.05 -7.23
CA HIS A 101 3.89 -30.23 -6.02
C HIS A 101 4.58 -28.89 -6.31
N GLY A 102 4.56 -27.96 -5.35
CA GLY A 102 5.39 -26.74 -5.38
C GLY A 102 6.84 -26.98 -4.92
N ASN A 103 7.64 -25.92 -4.87
CA ASN A 103 8.99 -25.92 -4.29
C ASN A 103 9.18 -24.65 -3.43
N PRO A 104 8.56 -24.58 -2.23
CA PRO A 104 8.70 -23.41 -1.37
C PRO A 104 10.12 -23.32 -0.80
N PRO A 105 10.64 -22.11 -0.51
CA PRO A 105 11.90 -21.93 0.22
C PRO A 105 11.84 -22.63 1.59
N GLN A 106 12.99 -23.15 2.04
CA GLN A 106 13.17 -23.67 3.41
C GLN A 106 13.57 -22.56 4.38
#